data_AF-A0A916GDR1-F1
#
_entry.id   AF-A0A916GDR1-F1
#
_cell.length_a   1.000
_cell.length_b   1.000
_cell.length_c   1.000
_cell.angle_alpha   90.00
_cell.angle_beta   90.00
_cell.angle_gamma   90.00
#
_symmetry.space_group_name_H-M   'P 1'
#
loop_
_entity.id
_entity.type
_entity.pdbx_description
1 polymer ?
#
loop_
_entity_poly.entity_id
_entity_poly.type
_entity_poly.pdbx_seq_one_letter_code
_entity_poly.pdbx_strand_id
1 'polypeptide(L)'
;MKVIYLPLLALLVLIMNGCAGTTAINDLGLPPVSTIEGSITQLDETGFTLTDNSGSIHVSAKLPDNKKLNLSINEKVEVYGNLQGGQEKIFDGYVIKKSTGEQIMVSNPTPHFGFIIQSSFK
;
A
#
# COMPACT_ATOMS: atom_id res chain seq x y z
N MET A 1 5.49 33.59 33.94
CA MET A 1 5.95 32.90 32.72
C MET A 1 4.78 32.07 32.20
N LYS A 2 4.09 32.56 31.18
CA LYS A 2 2.76 32.07 30.79
C LYS A 2 2.91 31.03 29.68
N VAL A 3 2.25 29.90 29.89
CA VAL A 3 2.30 28.63 29.16
C VAL A 3 2.15 28.80 27.64
N ILE A 4 3.26 28.93 26.92
CA ILE A 4 3.30 29.04 25.43
C ILE A 4 3.46 27.67 24.76
N TYR A 5 3.75 26.61 25.52
CA TYR A 5 4.05 25.28 24.96
C TYR A 5 2.80 24.49 24.52
N LEU A 6 1.63 24.80 25.06
CA LEU A 6 0.40 24.05 24.79
C LEU A 6 -0.16 24.24 23.36
N PRO A 7 -0.23 25.47 22.79
CA PRO A 7 -0.69 25.63 21.40
C PRO A 7 0.31 25.08 20.37
N LEU A 8 1.61 25.07 20.70
CA LEU A 8 2.66 24.52 19.83
C LEU A 8 2.53 23.00 19.69
N LEU A 9 2.20 22.31 20.78
CA LEU A 9 2.00 20.86 20.78
C LEU A 9 0.72 20.48 20.01
N ALA A 10 -0.36 21.26 20.16
CA ALA A 10 -1.60 21.05 19.41
C ALA A 10 -1.39 21.25 17.89
N LEU A 11 -0.56 22.22 17.49
CA LEU A 11 -0.21 22.42 16.08
C LEU A 11 0.59 21.24 15.51
N LEU A 12 1.50 20.64 16.31
CA LEU A 12 2.27 19.46 15.94
C LEU A 12 1.37 18.22 15.74
N VAL A 13 0.35 18.06 16.57
CA VAL A 13 -0.62 16.94 16.45
C VAL A 13 -1.53 17.13 15.23
N LEU A 14 -1.89 18.37 14.88
CA LEU A 14 -2.76 18.67 13.73
C LEU A 14 -2.05 18.50 12.36
N ILE A 15 -0.71 18.57 12.30
CA ILE A 15 0.06 18.27 11.07
C ILE A 15 0.37 16.77 10.92
N MET A 16 0.17 15.97 11.97
CA MET A 16 0.20 14.52 11.86
C MET A 16 -1.14 14.09 11.27
N ASN A 17 -1.25 14.20 9.94
CA ASN A 17 -2.35 13.66 9.16
C ASN A 17 -2.64 12.23 9.64
N GLY A 18 -3.77 12.05 10.31
CA GLY A 18 -4.37 10.75 10.57
C GLY A 18 -4.90 10.16 9.26
N CYS A 19 -3.99 9.86 8.34
CA CYS A 19 -4.28 9.13 7.12
C CYS A 19 -3.77 7.72 7.30
N ALA A 20 -4.49 6.74 6.75
CA ALA A 20 -3.97 5.39 6.57
C ALA A 20 -2.59 5.50 5.89
N GLY A 21 -1.53 5.38 6.69
CA GLY A 21 -0.18 5.67 6.27
C GLY A 21 0.36 4.59 5.33
N THR A 22 1.43 4.91 4.64
CA THR A 22 2.20 3.90 3.90
C THR A 22 2.87 2.96 4.89
N THR A 23 2.65 1.66 4.73
CA THR A 23 3.33 0.60 5.47
C THR A 23 4.68 0.35 4.83
N ALA A 24 5.73 0.23 5.65
CA ALA A 24 7.04 -0.19 5.16
C ALA A 24 6.98 -1.63 4.62
N ILE A 25 7.68 -1.91 3.53
CA ILE A 25 7.66 -3.23 2.86
C ILE A 25 8.04 -4.39 3.80
N ASN A 26 9.00 -4.18 4.71
CA ASN A 26 9.38 -5.22 5.68
C ASN A 26 8.34 -5.44 6.78
N ASP A 27 7.53 -4.43 7.07
CA ASP A 27 6.50 -4.47 8.11
C ASP A 27 5.15 -4.95 7.58
N LEU A 28 5.08 -5.32 6.30
CA LEU A 28 3.89 -5.91 5.70
C LEU A 28 3.47 -7.19 6.43
N GLY A 29 2.27 -7.14 7.02
CA GLY A 29 1.56 -8.27 7.58
C GLY A 29 0.50 -8.83 6.61
N LEU A 30 0.06 -10.05 6.88
CA LEU A 30 -1.12 -10.63 6.22
C LEU A 30 -2.37 -9.76 6.51
N PRO A 31 -3.41 -9.83 5.64
CA PRO A 31 -4.46 -8.83 5.53
C PRO A 31 -5.01 -8.33 6.88
N PRO A 32 -5.34 -7.02 6.96
CA PRO A 32 -6.12 -6.28 5.95
C PRO A 32 -5.33 -5.46 4.90
N VAL A 33 -6.08 -4.76 4.03
CA VAL A 33 -5.58 -3.87 2.96
C VAL A 33 -4.54 -2.89 3.50
N SER A 34 -3.40 -2.83 2.82
CA SER A 34 -2.29 -1.95 3.13
C SER A 34 -1.97 -1.04 1.94
N THR A 35 -1.34 0.09 2.23
CA THR A 35 -0.78 0.98 1.21
C THR A 35 0.74 0.91 1.33
N ILE A 36 1.45 0.71 0.23
CA ILE A 36 2.92 0.77 0.19
C ILE A 36 3.36 1.85 -0.78
N GLU A 37 4.49 2.50 -0.51
CA GLU A 37 5.05 3.52 -1.39
C GLU A 37 6.53 3.20 -1.64
N GLY A 38 6.97 3.31 -2.90
CA GLY A 38 8.35 3.05 -3.25
C GLY A 38 8.67 3.41 -4.69
N SER A 39 9.89 3.07 -5.11
CA SER A 39 10.35 3.22 -6.48
C SER A 39 10.31 1.89 -7.20
N ILE A 40 9.86 1.90 -8.47
CA ILE A 40 9.85 0.71 -9.32
C ILE A 40 11.29 0.39 -9.73
N THR A 41 11.79 -0.79 -9.41
CA THR A 41 13.16 -1.20 -9.78
C THR A 41 13.17 -2.20 -10.94
N GLN A 42 12.09 -2.95 -11.13
CA GLN A 42 11.95 -3.93 -12.22
C GLN A 42 10.49 -3.97 -12.70
N LEU A 43 10.28 -4.23 -13.99
CA LEU A 43 8.97 -4.41 -14.62
C LEU A 43 8.94 -5.78 -15.30
N ASP A 44 7.84 -6.51 -15.15
CA ASP A 44 7.60 -7.78 -15.83
C ASP A 44 6.15 -7.89 -16.33
N GLU A 45 5.80 -9.04 -16.93
CA GLU A 45 4.47 -9.26 -17.51
C GLU A 45 3.35 -9.41 -16.46
N THR A 46 3.72 -9.73 -15.22
CA THR A 46 2.79 -9.98 -14.11
C THR A 46 2.66 -8.79 -13.18
N GLY A 47 3.60 -7.85 -13.24
CA GLY A 47 3.62 -6.66 -12.40
C GLY A 47 5.02 -6.04 -12.34
N PHE A 48 5.49 -5.74 -11.12
CA PHE A 48 6.73 -5.01 -10.91
C PHE A 48 7.32 -5.20 -9.52
N THR A 49 8.64 -5.02 -9.38
CA THR A 49 9.28 -4.93 -8.07
C THR A 49 9.26 -3.49 -7.57
N LEU A 50 8.68 -3.29 -6.38
CA LEU A 50 8.68 -2.02 -5.67
C LEU A 50 9.71 -2.06 -4.54
N THR A 51 10.52 -1.00 -4.43
CA THR A 51 11.56 -0.87 -3.40
C THR A 51 11.37 0.42 -2.60
N ASP A 52 11.39 0.29 -1.28
CA ASP A 52 11.42 1.40 -0.33
C ASP A 52 12.71 1.35 0.51
N ASN A 53 12.82 2.21 1.53
CA ASN A 53 14.00 2.24 2.40
C ASN A 53 14.12 1.01 3.31
N SER A 54 13.06 0.22 3.45
CA SER A 54 13.02 -0.97 4.30
C SER A 54 13.35 -2.24 3.51
N GLY A 55 12.89 -2.37 2.26
CA GLY A 55 13.02 -3.60 1.51
C GLY A 55 12.48 -3.52 0.10
N SER A 56 12.22 -4.70 -0.48
CA SER A 56 11.65 -4.83 -1.82
C SER A 56 10.61 -5.93 -1.84
N ILE A 57 9.57 -5.75 -2.65
CA ILE A 57 8.49 -6.73 -2.82
C ILE A 57 8.02 -6.77 -4.27
N HIS A 58 7.63 -7.95 -4.72
CA HIS A 58 6.94 -8.10 -5.99
C HIS A 58 5.47 -7.70 -5.85
N VAL A 59 5.05 -6.75 -6.67
CA VAL A 59 3.67 -6.30 -6.77
C VAL A 59 3.05 -6.96 -8.01
N SER A 60 2.11 -7.87 -7.78
CA SER A 60 1.27 -8.43 -8.84
C SER A 60 0.26 -7.37 -9.27
N ALA A 61 0.29 -6.99 -10.55
CA ALA A 61 -0.49 -5.88 -11.09
C ALA A 61 -0.95 -6.10 -12.54
N LYS A 62 -1.21 -7.36 -12.92
CA LYS A 62 -1.59 -7.71 -14.28
C LYS A 62 -2.95 -7.12 -14.68
N LEU A 63 -2.96 -6.29 -15.72
CA LEU A 63 -4.18 -5.75 -16.31
C LEU A 63 -4.90 -6.81 -17.19
N PRO A 64 -6.23 -6.71 -17.34
CA PRO A 64 -6.99 -7.55 -18.27
C PRO A 64 -6.58 -7.29 -19.72
N ASP A 65 -6.90 -8.25 -20.59
CA ASP A 65 -6.71 -8.18 -22.05
C ASP A 65 -5.26 -7.95 -22.50
N ASN A 66 -4.29 -8.43 -21.72
CA ASN A 66 -2.85 -8.27 -21.98
C ASN A 66 -2.40 -6.81 -22.14
N LYS A 67 -3.13 -5.86 -21.53
CA LYS A 67 -2.70 -4.46 -21.47
C LYS A 67 -1.44 -4.35 -20.62
N LYS A 68 -0.50 -3.53 -21.08
CA LYS A 68 0.72 -3.22 -20.31
C LYS A 68 0.46 -2.10 -19.32
N LEU A 69 1.05 -2.20 -18.14
CA LEU A 69 1.12 -1.09 -17.20
C LEU A 69 1.94 0.03 -17.82
N ASN A 70 1.38 1.24 -17.88
CA ASN A 70 2.13 2.43 -18.29
C ASN A 70 2.93 2.96 -17.09
N LEU A 71 3.99 2.24 -16.73
CA LEU A 71 4.89 2.54 -15.61
C LEU A 71 6.34 2.54 -16.10
N SER A 72 7.20 3.28 -15.42
CA SER A 72 8.64 3.36 -15.73
C SER A 72 9.51 2.90 -14.57
N ILE A 73 10.70 2.38 -14.89
CA ILE A 73 11.73 2.12 -13.87
C ILE A 73 12.14 3.45 -13.23
N ASN A 74 12.38 3.44 -11.92
CA ASN A 74 12.63 4.57 -11.02
C ASN A 74 11.41 5.49 -10.79
N GLU A 75 10.24 5.15 -11.33
CA GLU A 75 9.02 5.88 -11.01
C GLU A 75 8.59 5.60 -9.57
N LYS A 76 8.28 6.66 -8.82
CA LYS A 76 7.75 6.57 -7.47
C LYS A 76 6.23 6.46 -7.51
N VAL A 77 5.69 5.41 -6.89
CA VAL A 77 4.25 5.11 -6.87
C VAL A 77 3.78 4.69 -5.48
N GLU A 78 2.51 4.98 -5.19
CA GLU A 78 1.75 4.38 -4.10
C GLU A 78 0.95 3.20 -4.65
N VAL A 79 0.93 2.08 -3.93
CA VAL A 79 0.16 0.88 -4.31
C VAL A 79 -0.75 0.49 -3.16
N TYR A 80 -2.03 0.34 -3.46
CA TYR A 80 -3.06 -0.18 -2.56
C TYR A 80 -3.27 -1.65 -2.85
N GLY A 81 -3.21 -2.50 -1.83
CA GLY A 81 -3.26 -3.94 -2.05
C GLY A 81 -3.23 -4.77 -0.78
N ASN A 82 -3.04 -6.07 -0.94
CA ASN A 82 -2.92 -7.02 0.16
C ASN A 82 -1.65 -7.85 0.02
N LEU A 83 -1.00 -8.13 1.16
CA LEU A 83 0.00 -9.20 1.17
C LEU A 83 -0.70 -10.55 1.02
N GLN A 84 -0.30 -11.34 0.03
CA GLN A 84 -0.82 -12.69 -0.14
C GLN A 84 -0.21 -13.65 0.89
N GLY A 85 -1.04 -14.55 1.43
CA GLY A 85 -0.55 -15.69 2.19
C GLY A 85 0.00 -16.76 1.24
N GLY A 86 1.21 -17.25 1.50
CA GLY A 86 1.85 -18.24 0.65
C GLY A 86 3.33 -18.43 1.00
N GLN A 87 4.01 -19.29 0.23
CA GLN A 87 5.46 -19.45 0.34
C GLN A 87 6.23 -18.25 -0.21
N GLU A 88 5.66 -17.57 -1.21
CA GLU A 88 6.24 -16.38 -1.83
C GLU A 88 5.56 -15.12 -1.28
N LYS A 89 6.37 -14.11 -0.96
CA LYS A 89 5.89 -12.82 -0.45
C LYS A 89 5.47 -11.93 -1.63
N ILE A 90 4.22 -12.08 -2.07
CA ILE A 90 3.63 -11.31 -3.19
C ILE A 90 2.64 -10.30 -2.64
N PHE A 91 2.71 -9.07 -3.14
CA PHE A 91 1.71 -8.03 -2.87
C PHE A 91 0.72 -7.96 -4.03
N ASP A 92 -0.55 -8.23 -3.76
CA ASP A 92 -1.63 -8.14 -4.73
C ASP A 92 -2.11 -6.69 -4.85
N GLY A 93 -1.71 -5.99 -5.92
CA GLY A 93 -2.01 -4.58 -6.12
C GLY A 93 -3.35 -4.36 -6.83
N TYR A 94 -4.22 -3.54 -6.22
CA TYR A 94 -5.54 -3.19 -6.77
C TYR A 94 -5.55 -1.83 -7.45
N VAL A 95 -4.86 -0.86 -6.84
CA VAL A 95 -4.76 0.51 -7.35
C VAL A 95 -3.31 0.95 -7.26
N ILE A 96 -2.81 1.51 -8.35
CA ILE A 96 -1.48 2.12 -8.41
C ILE A 96 -1.69 3.60 -8.66
N LYS A 97 -1.21 4.43 -7.75
CA LYS A 97 -1.28 5.88 -7.83
C LYS A 97 0.10 6.44 -8.11
N LYS A 98 0.24 7.11 -9.25
CA LYS A 98 1.47 7.80 -9.65
C LYS A 98 1.63 9.09 -8.87
N SER A 99 2.86 9.58 -8.80
CA SER A 99 3.18 10.92 -8.27
C SER A 99 2.48 12.05 -9.03
N THR A 100 2.11 11.84 -10.30
CA THR A 100 1.33 12.78 -11.12
C THR A 100 -0.14 12.90 -10.68
N GLY A 101 -0.60 11.99 -9.81
CA GLY A 101 -2.00 11.87 -9.40
C GLY A 101 -2.83 10.93 -10.29
N GLU A 102 -2.29 10.44 -11.40
CA GLU A 102 -2.91 9.40 -12.22
C GLU A 102 -3.08 8.10 -11.42
N GLN A 103 -4.23 7.45 -11.57
CA GLN A 103 -4.53 6.18 -10.94
C GLN A 103 -4.77 5.10 -11.98
N ILE A 104 -4.10 3.96 -11.81
CA ILE A 104 -4.30 2.76 -12.60
C ILE A 104 -5.07 1.76 -11.72
N MET A 105 -6.31 1.46 -12.09
CA MET A 105 -7.08 0.39 -11.46
C MET A 105 -6.69 -0.94 -12.10
N VAL A 106 -6.03 -1.81 -11.32
CA VAL A 106 -5.60 -3.14 -11.75
C VAL A 106 -6.77 -4.12 -11.68
N SER A 107 -7.40 -4.17 -10.52
CA SER A 107 -8.58 -4.98 -10.25
C SER A 107 -9.50 -4.24 -9.31
N ASN A 108 -10.80 -4.53 -9.41
CA ASN A 108 -11.77 -3.94 -8.51
C ASN A 108 -11.62 -4.69 -7.16
N PRO A 109 -11.22 -4.03 -6.06
CA PRO A 109 -11.07 -4.72 -4.79
C PRO A 109 -12.45 -5.28 -4.39
N THR A 110 -12.57 -6.61 -4.35
CA THR A 110 -13.75 -7.24 -3.80
C THR A 110 -13.76 -6.96 -2.30
N PRO A 111 -14.85 -6.41 -1.73
CA PRO A 111 -14.91 -6.18 -0.30
C PRO A 111 -14.72 -7.51 0.43
N HIS A 112 -13.65 -7.62 1.23
CA HIS A 112 -13.48 -8.75 2.13
C HIS A 112 -14.50 -8.61 3.27
N PHE A 113 -15.62 -9.32 3.18
CA PHE A 113 -16.55 -9.48 4.29
C PHE A 113 -15.97 -10.49 5.30
N GLY A 114 -15.28 -9.98 6.32
CA GLY A 114 -14.90 -10.79 7.47
C GLY A 114 -16.12 -11.06 8.35
N PHE A 115 -16.62 -12.29 8.40
CA PHE A 115 -17.59 -12.71 9.41
C PHE A 115 -16.85 -12.98 10.72
N ILE A 116 -17.07 -12.15 11.75
CA ILE A 116 -16.68 -12.48 13.12
C ILE A 116 -17.78 -13.40 13.68
N ILE A 117 -17.51 -14.70 13.76
CA ILE A 117 -18.36 -15.62 14.55
C ILE A 117 -17.94 -15.48 16.01
N GLN A 118 -18.59 -14.56 16.73
CA GLN A 118 -18.41 -14.42 18.16
C GLN A 118 -19.27 -15.50 18.85
N SER A 119 -18.75 -16.72 18.99
CA SER A 119 -19.37 -17.71 19.87
C SER A 119 -18.99 -17.38 21.32
N SER A 120 -19.97 -17.42 22.23
CA SER A 120 -19.69 -17.34 23.66
C SER A 120 -18.92 -18.60 24.07
N PHE A 121 -17.71 -18.43 24.63
CA PHE A 121 -17.06 -19.52 25.35
C PHE A 121 -17.97 -19.94 26.50
N LYS A 122 -18.25 -21.24 26.60
CA LYS A 122 -19.03 -21.84 27.68
C LYS A 122 -18.11 -22.56 28.65
#